data_AF-A0A093C7T3-F1
#
_entry.id   AF-A0A093C7T3-F1
#
_cell.length_a   1.000
_cell.length_b   1.000
_cell.length_c   1.000
_cell.angle_alpha   90.00
_cell.angle_beta   90.00
_cell.angle_gamma   90.00
#
_symmetry.space_group_name_H-M   'P 1'
#
loop_
_entity.id
_entity.type
_entity.pdbx_description
1 polymer ?
#
loop_
_entity_poly.entity_id
_entity_poly.type
_entity_poly.pdbx_seq_one_letter_code
_entity_poly.pdbx_strand_id
1 'polypeptide(L)' 'NGFKLKERRFQLDLRKKFFTMRVVRHWNRFPGEVMDAPSLEVFKARLDETLSNLV' A
#
# COMPACT_ATOMS: atom_id res chain seq x y z
N ASN A 1 33.15 6.05 -8.54
CA ASN A 1 31.90 5.24 -8.46
C ASN A 1 31.03 5.44 -7.21
N GLY A 2 31.48 6.08 -6.12
CA GLY A 2 30.65 6.27 -4.91
C GLY A 2 29.49 7.26 -5.03
N PHE A 3 29.55 8.22 -5.95
CA PHE A 3 28.49 9.24 -6.14
C PHE A 3 27.19 8.65 -6.71
N LYS A 4 27.31 7.73 -7.68
CA LYS A 4 26.16 7.00 -8.29
C LYS A 4 25.41 6.12 -7.28
N LEU A 5 26.10 5.58 -6.27
CA LEU A 5 25.46 4.76 -5.23
C LEU A 5 24.60 5.61 -4.28
N LYS A 6 25.07 6.81 -3.91
CA LYS A 6 24.29 7.74 -3.09
C LYS A 6 23.03 8.23 -3.82
N GLU A 7 23.15 8.52 -5.11
CA GLU A 7 22.02 8.92 -5.95
C GLU A 7 20.96 7.82 -6.10
N ARG A 8 21.37 6.56 -6.34
CA ARG A 8 20.43 5.43 -6.38
C ARG A 8 19.75 5.17 -5.05
N ARG A 9 20.46 5.37 -3.92
CA ARG A 9 19.87 5.24 -2.59
C ARG A 9 18.80 6.31 -2.35
N PHE A 10 19.08 7.55 -2.75
CA PHE A 10 18.13 8.66 -2.68
C PHE A 10 16.87 8.39 -3.53
N GLN A 11 17.05 7.93 -4.77
CA GLN A 11 15.95 7.51 -5.65
C GLN A 11 15.10 6.40 -5.02
N LEU A 12 15.74 5.40 -4.39
CA LEU A 12 15.06 4.32 -3.69
C LEU A 12 14.25 4.81 -2.47
N ASP A 13 14.82 5.68 -1.66
CA ASP A 13 14.12 6.24 -0.49
C ASP A 13 12.95 7.12 -0.91
N LEU A 14 13.10 7.91 -1.99
CA LEU A 14 12.01 8.69 -2.55
C LEU A 14 10.89 7.77 -3.04
N ARG A 15 11.23 6.72 -3.80
CA ARG A 15 10.25 5.74 -4.31
C ARG A 15 9.53 5.02 -3.18
N LYS A 16 10.22 4.64 -2.10
CA LYS A 16 9.60 4.06 -0.90
C LYS A 16 8.62 5.02 -0.25
N LYS A 17 9.01 6.28 0.00
CA LYS A 17 8.11 7.31 0.57
C LYS A 17 6.88 7.55 -0.29
N PHE A 18 7.05 7.64 -1.60
CA PHE A 18 5.93 7.78 -2.55
C PHE A 18 5.01 6.56 -2.54
N PHE A 19 5.57 5.35 -2.47
CA PHE A 19 4.78 4.12 -2.41
C PHE A 19 3.93 4.09 -1.14
N THR A 20 4.53 4.37 0.02
CA THR A 20 3.80 4.46 1.29
C THR A 20 2.69 5.52 1.24
N MET A 21 2.96 6.72 0.72
CA MET A 21 1.93 7.76 0.58
C MET A 21 0.80 7.35 -0.38
N ARG A 22 1.11 6.66 -1.48
CA ARG A 22 0.12 6.19 -2.45
C ARG A 22 -0.76 5.09 -1.87
N VAL A 23 -0.15 4.18 -1.11
CA VAL A 23 -0.83 3.14 -0.36
C VAL A 23 -1.74 3.76 0.69
N VAL A 24 -1.23 4.63 1.58
CA VAL A 24 -2.03 5.32 2.60
C VAL A 24 -3.22 6.09 1.99
N ARG A 25 -3.01 6.79 0.85
CA ARG A 25 -4.10 7.49 0.16
C ARG A 25 -5.16 6.56 -0.42
N HIS A 26 -4.76 5.38 -0.92
CA HIS A 26 -5.71 4.35 -1.37
C HIS A 26 -6.45 3.70 -0.21
N TRP A 27 -5.76 3.51 0.92
CA TRP A 27 -6.34 2.96 2.14
C TRP A 27 -7.38 3.91 2.74
N ASN A 28 -7.14 5.23 2.72
CA ASN A 28 -8.13 6.23 3.11
C ASN A 28 -9.40 6.25 2.22
N ARG A 29 -9.38 5.56 1.08
CA ARG A 29 -10.54 5.39 0.18
C ARG A 29 -11.22 4.03 0.35
N PHE A 30 -10.64 3.13 1.13
CA PHE A 30 -11.25 1.83 1.43
C PHE A 30 -12.28 1.98 2.55
N PRO A 31 -13.39 1.22 2.54
CA PRO A 31 -14.34 1.20 3.64
C PRO A 31 -13.62 0.82 4.93
N GLY A 32 -13.89 1.57 6.01
CA GLY A 32 -13.29 1.31 7.33
C GLY A 32 -13.50 -0.12 7.81
N GLU A 33 -14.60 -0.80 7.41
CA GLU A 33 -14.84 -2.20 7.77
C GLU A 33 -13.81 -3.17 7.18
N VAL A 34 -13.27 -2.88 5.99
CA VAL A 34 -12.18 -3.69 5.43
C VAL A 34 -10.89 -3.41 6.19
N MET A 35 -10.68 -2.16 6.61
CA MET A 35 -9.46 -1.68 7.27
C MET A 35 -9.32 -2.15 8.73
N ASP A 36 -10.42 -2.31 9.46
CA ASP A 36 -10.46 -2.77 10.86
C ASP A 36 -10.33 -4.30 11.02
N ALA A 37 -9.77 -4.99 10.03
CA ALA A 37 -9.52 -6.42 10.13
C ALA A 37 -8.33 -6.69 11.08
N PRO A 38 -8.50 -7.49 12.15
CA PRO A 38 -7.44 -7.78 13.12
C PRO A 38 -6.32 -8.66 12.56
N SER A 39 -6.53 -9.30 11.39
CA SER A 39 -5.53 -10.13 10.72
C SER A 39 -5.55 -9.92 9.20
N LEU A 40 -4.40 -10.17 8.57
CA LEU A 40 -4.23 -10.04 7.12
C LEU A 40 -5.10 -11.03 6.33
N GLU A 41 -5.40 -12.21 6.90
CA GLU A 41 -6.29 -13.18 6.26
C GLU A 41 -7.74 -12.68 6.22
N VAL A 42 -8.22 -12.10 7.32
CA VAL A 42 -9.56 -11.49 7.39
C VAL A 42 -9.63 -10.26 6.46
N PHE A 43 -8.55 -9.49 6.38
CA PHE A 43 -8.43 -8.37 5.45
C PHE A 43 -8.56 -8.82 3.99
N LYS A 44 -7.84 -9.86 3.59
CA LYS A 44 -7.90 -10.43 2.22
C LYS A 44 -9.29 -10.98 1.89
N ALA A 45 -9.90 -11.73 2.80
CA ALA A 45 -11.24 -12.28 2.59
C ALA A 45 -12.29 -11.18 2.36
N ARG A 46 -12.28 -10.10 3.17
CA ARG A 46 -13.18 -8.94 3.00
C ARG A 46 -12.93 -8.18 1.69
N LEU A 47 -11.66 -8.06 1.29
CA LEU A 47 -11.26 -7.44 0.03
C LEU A 47 -11.78 -8.22 -1.18
N ASP A 48 -11.57 -9.54 -1.19
CA ASP A 48 -12.02 -10.42 -2.27
C ASP A 48 -13.54 -10.42 -2.38
N GLU A 49 -14.27 -10.44 -1.26
CA GLU A 49 -15.73 -10.30 -1.24
C GLU A 49 -16.19 -8.95 -1.83
N THR A 50 -15.56 -7.85 -1.45
CA THR A 50 -15.89 -6.50 -1.96
C THR A 50 -15.61 -6.38 -3.46
N LEU A 51 -14.49 -6.95 -3.92
CA LEU A 51 -14.10 -6.94 -5.33
C LEU A 51 -14.97 -7.88 -6.19
N SER A 52 -15.37 -9.03 -5.66
CA SER A 52 -16.28 -9.97 -6.35
C SER A 52 -17.71 -9.42 -6.47
N ASN A 53 -18.17 -8.61 -5.51
CA ASN A 53 -19.48 -7.96 -5.55
C ASN A 53 -19.57 -6.76 -6.52
N LEU A 54 -18.46 -6.35 -7.14
CA LEU A 54 -18.40 -5.27 -8.13
C LEU A 54 -18.55 -5.77 -9.60
N VAL A 55 -18.80 -7.08 -9.80
CA VAL A 55 -19.09 -7.71 -11.10
C VAL A 55 -20.60 -7.88 -11.26
#